data_AF-A0A7G8E8W3-F1
#
_entry.id   AF-A0A7G8E8W3-F1
#
_cell.length_a   1.000
_cell.length_b   1.000
_cell.length_c   1.000
_cell.angle_alpha   90.00
_cell.angle_beta   90.00
_cell.angle_gamma   90.00
#
_symmetry.space_group_name_H-M   'P 1'
#
loop_
_entity.id
_entity.type
_entity.pdbx_description
1 polymer ?
#
loop_
_entity_poly.entity_id
_entity_poly.type
_entity_poly.pdbx_seq_one_letter_code
_entity_poly.pdbx_strand_id
1 'polypeptide(L)'
;MALRIQVEQIARSLAALGLLVMGLSALVAPRDGFSLDHAVPQSSQANLSRRLMQREVTLHQRSEAETLLKEFALAQMTRHYWGEFAGSLQDLGLSSGSQFQATVNRDAVRTRLWLDPHHGTEAYLAEVERSRGRLRMHHCRGDRKSAGQAETGHCPDGWQRISLK
;
A
#
# COMPACT_ATOMS: atom_id res chain seq x y z
N MET A 1 -25.04 -62.29 -16.60
CA MET A 1 -25.03 -60.87 -16.15
C MET A 1 -26.09 -60.68 -15.07
N ALA A 2 -25.80 -60.94 -13.79
CA ALA A 2 -26.73 -60.64 -12.69
C ALA A 2 -26.10 -60.73 -11.27
N LEU A 3 -24.76 -60.76 -11.14
CA LEU A 3 -24.12 -61.05 -9.84
C LEU A 3 -22.95 -60.10 -9.52
N ARG A 4 -23.02 -58.84 -9.99
CA ARG A 4 -22.08 -57.77 -9.58
C ARG A 4 -22.77 -56.51 -9.05
N ILE A 5 -24.11 -56.48 -9.06
CA ILE A 5 -24.89 -55.28 -8.67
C ILE A 5 -25.19 -55.28 -7.15
N GLN A 6 -25.02 -56.42 -6.46
CA GLN A 6 -25.40 -56.57 -5.04
C GLN A 6 -24.39 -56.05 -4.01
N VAL A 7 -23.14 -55.69 -4.38
CA VAL A 7 -22.11 -55.31 -3.39
C VAL A 7 -22.05 -53.81 -3.11
N GLU A 8 -22.48 -52.94 -4.05
CA GLU A 8 -22.43 -51.48 -3.84
C GLU A 8 -23.65 -50.91 -3.10
N GLN A 9 -24.78 -51.63 -3.02
CA GLN A 9 -25.98 -51.14 -2.33
C GLN A 9 -25.96 -51.34 -0.81
N ILE A 10 -25.06 -52.16 -0.28
CA ILE A 10 -24.99 -52.46 1.17
C ILE A 10 -24.10 -51.43 1.92
N ALA A 11 -23.25 -50.68 1.22
CA ALA A 11 -22.40 -49.65 1.85
C ALA A 11 -23.13 -48.32 2.12
N ARG A 12 -24.31 -48.09 1.52
CA ARG A 12 -25.07 -46.84 1.67
C ARG A 12 -26.11 -46.84 2.80
N SER A 13 -26.36 -47.98 3.43
CA SER A 13 -27.40 -48.15 4.46
C SER A 13 -26.90 -48.13 5.90
N LEU A 14 -25.59 -47.91 6.14
CA LEU A 14 -25.02 -47.80 7.50
C LEU A 14 -24.66 -46.36 7.92
N ALA A 15 -24.97 -45.35 7.10
CA ALA A 15 -24.78 -43.94 7.47
C ALA A 15 -26.02 -43.30 8.12
N ALA A 16 -27.19 -43.96 8.08
CA ALA A 16 -28.46 -43.37 8.49
C ALA A 16 -28.90 -43.67 9.94
N LEU A 17 -28.19 -44.54 10.67
CA LEU A 17 -28.59 -44.94 12.03
C LEU A 17 -27.73 -44.34 13.16
N GLY A 18 -26.70 -43.53 12.85
CA GLY A 18 -25.88 -42.85 13.85
C GLY A 18 -26.41 -41.48 14.29
N LEU A 19 -27.35 -40.88 13.55
CA LEU A 19 -27.77 -39.48 13.72
C LEU A 19 -28.97 -39.26 14.65
N LEU A 20 -29.48 -40.30 15.33
CA LEU A 20 -30.68 -40.19 16.19
C LEU A 20 -30.46 -40.42 17.69
N VAL A 21 -29.22 -40.57 18.17
CA VAL A 21 -28.94 -40.81 19.61
C VAL A 21 -28.22 -39.64 20.31
N MET A 22 -27.79 -38.60 19.60
CA MET A 22 -27.22 -37.38 20.21
C MET A 22 -28.15 -36.16 20.11
N GLY A 23 -29.44 -36.36 20.36
CA GLY A 23 -30.38 -35.27 20.57
C GLY A 23 -31.25 -35.60 21.75
N LEU A 24 -30.92 -35.06 22.94
CA LEU A 24 -31.83 -34.76 24.08
C LEU A 24 -31.13 -34.48 25.43
N SER A 25 -29.80 -34.35 25.51
CA SER A 25 -29.12 -34.01 26.79
C SER A 25 -28.75 -32.53 26.98
N ALA A 26 -29.28 -31.61 26.17
CA ALA A 26 -28.87 -30.19 26.20
C ALA A 26 -29.91 -29.22 26.81
N LEU A 27 -30.86 -29.69 27.62
CA LEU A 27 -31.93 -28.82 28.16
C LEU A 27 -31.88 -28.53 29.66
N VAL A 28 -30.85 -28.94 30.39
CA VAL A 28 -30.64 -28.50 31.79
C VAL A 28 -29.16 -28.33 32.08
N ALA A 29 -28.59 -27.23 31.61
CA ALA A 29 -27.40 -26.64 32.23
C ALA A 29 -27.56 -25.11 32.18
N PRO A 30 -27.33 -24.41 33.30
CA PRO A 30 -27.52 -22.98 33.36
C PRO A 30 -26.59 -22.31 32.36
N ARG A 31 -27.10 -21.24 31.72
CA ARG A 31 -26.29 -20.32 30.93
C ARG A 31 -25.26 -19.69 31.87
N ASP A 32 -24.10 -20.32 31.99
CA ASP A 32 -22.88 -19.59 32.28
C ASP A 32 -22.64 -18.72 31.05
N GLY A 33 -23.27 -17.54 31.08
CA GLY A 33 -22.87 -16.45 30.23
C GLY A 33 -21.39 -16.26 30.47
N PHE A 34 -20.56 -16.63 29.50
CA PHE A 34 -19.25 -16.06 29.36
C PHE A 34 -19.46 -14.56 29.18
N SER A 35 -19.58 -13.85 30.31
CA SER A 35 -19.31 -12.43 30.38
C SER A 35 -17.84 -12.31 30.06
N LEU A 36 -17.54 -12.17 28.78
CA LEU A 36 -16.31 -11.55 28.33
C LEU A 36 -16.38 -10.07 28.72
N ASP A 37 -16.40 -9.80 30.03
CA ASP A 37 -15.89 -8.56 30.62
C ASP A 37 -14.36 -8.61 30.50
N HIS A 38 -13.85 -8.82 29.29
CA HIS A 38 -12.60 -8.22 28.92
C HIS A 38 -12.90 -6.74 28.70
N ALA A 39 -13.07 -6.02 29.81
CA ALA A 39 -12.85 -4.61 29.86
C ALA A 39 -11.41 -4.40 29.37
N VAL A 40 -11.26 -4.23 28.05
CA VAL A 40 -10.04 -3.71 27.44
C VAL A 40 -9.73 -2.47 28.26
N PRO A 41 -8.59 -2.42 28.98
CA PRO A 41 -8.25 -1.26 29.79
C PRO A 41 -8.44 -0.01 28.95
N GLN A 42 -9.16 1.00 29.44
CA GLN A 42 -9.43 2.22 28.67
C GLN A 42 -8.13 2.85 28.11
N SER A 43 -7.00 2.60 28.79
CA SER A 43 -5.65 2.92 28.33
C SER A 43 -5.18 2.14 27.10
N SER A 44 -5.51 0.85 26.94
CA SER A 44 -5.17 0.08 25.75
C SER A 44 -6.05 0.44 24.55
N GLN A 45 -7.32 0.82 24.78
CA GLN A 45 -8.19 1.36 23.72
C GLN A 45 -7.73 2.76 23.25
N ALA A 46 -7.33 3.63 24.17
CA ALA A 46 -6.74 4.94 23.85
C ALA A 46 -5.38 4.80 23.11
N ASN A 47 -4.56 3.82 23.49
CA ASN A 47 -3.30 3.54 22.79
C ASN A 47 -3.54 2.99 21.38
N LEU A 48 -4.53 2.11 21.19
CA LEU A 48 -4.87 1.57 19.87
C LEU A 48 -5.39 2.66 18.94
N SER A 49 -6.34 3.47 19.40
CA SER A 49 -6.89 4.58 18.62
C SER A 49 -5.81 5.59 18.21
N ARG A 50 -4.88 5.92 19.12
CA ARG A 50 -3.72 6.76 18.80
C ARG A 50 -2.83 6.15 17.72
N ARG A 51 -2.54 4.84 17.81
CA ARG A 51 -1.73 4.12 16.80
C ARG A 51 -2.44 4.08 15.44
N LEU A 52 -3.75 3.87 15.42
CA LEU A 52 -4.53 3.86 14.19
C LEU A 52 -4.57 5.24 13.56
N MET A 53 -4.81 6.29 14.34
CA MET A 53 -4.78 7.67 13.86
C MET A 53 -3.41 8.03 13.27
N GLN A 54 -2.32 7.66 13.95
CA GLN A 54 -0.97 7.89 13.44
C GLN A 54 -0.70 7.14 12.13
N ARG A 55 -1.21 5.91 12.02
CA ARG A 55 -1.11 5.12 10.80
C ARG A 55 -1.90 5.75 9.66
N GLU A 56 -3.10 6.23 9.93
CA GLU A 56 -3.97 6.88 8.94
C GLU A 56 -3.31 8.14 8.38
N VAL A 57 -2.77 9.01 9.25
CA VAL A 57 -2.04 10.22 8.83
C VAL A 57 -0.86 9.86 7.93
N THR A 58 -0.09 8.83 8.30
CA THR A 58 1.05 8.38 7.50
C THR A 58 0.61 7.83 6.13
N LEU A 59 -0.49 7.09 6.09
CA LEU A 59 -1.03 6.54 4.84
C LEU A 59 -1.59 7.63 3.94
N HIS A 60 -2.29 8.60 4.51
CA HIS A 60 -2.83 9.74 3.77
C HIS A 60 -1.70 10.54 3.13
N GLN A 61 -0.70 10.92 3.92
CA GLN A 61 0.47 11.64 3.44
C GLN A 61 1.21 10.86 2.35
N ARG A 62 1.38 9.54 2.52
CA ARG A 62 1.98 8.68 1.48
C ARG A 62 1.16 8.74 0.19
N SER A 63 -0.17 8.66 0.29
CA SER A 63 -1.05 8.73 -0.88
C SER A 63 -0.90 10.07 -1.61
N GLU A 64 -0.79 11.18 -0.89
CA GLU A 64 -0.62 12.50 -1.51
C GLU A 64 0.75 12.66 -2.17
N ALA A 65 1.82 12.15 -1.54
CA ALA A 65 3.13 12.07 -2.18
C ALA A 65 3.07 11.26 -3.48
N GLU A 66 2.49 10.06 -3.43
CA GLU A 66 2.35 9.18 -4.60
C GLU A 66 1.54 9.85 -5.73
N THR A 67 0.45 10.55 -5.42
CA THR A 67 -0.29 11.35 -6.41
C THR A 67 0.59 12.42 -7.05
N LEU A 68 1.29 13.22 -6.24
CA LEU A 68 2.13 14.31 -6.75
C LEU A 68 3.29 13.80 -7.61
N LEU A 69 3.92 12.68 -7.24
CA LEU A 69 4.98 12.06 -8.02
C LEU A 69 4.48 11.63 -9.41
N LYS A 70 3.30 11.02 -9.46
CA LYS A 70 2.66 10.58 -10.70
C LYS A 70 2.30 11.77 -11.59
N GLU A 71 1.66 12.79 -11.02
CA GLU A 71 1.29 14.00 -11.74
C GLU A 71 2.52 14.72 -12.29
N PHE A 72 3.58 14.86 -11.50
CA PHE A 72 4.85 15.41 -11.94
C PHE A 72 5.42 14.65 -13.13
N ALA A 73 5.50 13.31 -13.04
CA ALA A 73 6.06 12.51 -14.12
C ALA A 73 5.28 12.66 -15.42
N LEU A 74 3.95 12.61 -15.36
CA LEU A 74 3.07 12.79 -16.53
C LEU A 74 3.15 14.20 -17.11
N ALA A 75 3.15 15.22 -16.26
CA ALA A 75 3.28 16.60 -16.67
C ALA A 75 4.64 16.86 -17.34
N GLN A 76 5.72 16.31 -16.80
CA GLN A 76 7.06 16.41 -17.41
C GLN A 76 7.15 15.67 -18.74
N MET A 77 6.57 14.47 -18.86
CA MET A 77 6.52 13.76 -20.13
C MET A 77 5.77 14.55 -21.21
N THR A 78 4.69 15.22 -20.83
CA THR A 78 3.90 16.08 -21.72
C THR A 78 4.67 17.36 -22.07
N ARG A 79 5.26 18.02 -21.07
CA ARG A 79 6.05 19.25 -21.26
C ARG A 79 7.27 19.02 -22.14
N HIS A 80 7.91 17.85 -22.04
CA HIS A 80 9.05 17.49 -22.87
C HIS A 80 8.73 17.45 -24.37
N TYR A 81 7.49 17.19 -24.78
CA TYR A 81 7.08 17.30 -26.18
C TYR A 81 7.30 18.71 -26.75
N TRP A 82 7.27 19.72 -25.88
CA TRP A 82 7.51 21.12 -26.21
C TRP A 82 8.99 21.55 -26.10
N GLY A 83 9.91 20.59 -25.92
CA GLY A 83 11.35 20.79 -26.11
C GLY A 83 12.20 20.73 -24.85
N GLU A 84 11.64 20.93 -23.65
CA GLU A 84 12.41 20.91 -22.39
C GLU A 84 11.61 20.35 -21.22
N PHE A 85 12.32 19.91 -20.18
CA PHE A 85 11.71 19.67 -18.86
C PHE A 85 11.47 20.98 -18.12
N ALA A 86 10.34 21.07 -17.42
CA ALA A 86 10.03 22.18 -16.53
C ALA A 86 11.02 22.26 -15.38
N GLY A 87 11.33 23.49 -14.96
CA GLY A 87 12.27 23.77 -13.87
C GLY A 87 11.63 23.76 -12.49
N SER A 88 10.30 23.83 -12.41
CA SER A 88 9.56 23.92 -11.16
C SER A 88 8.21 23.21 -11.23
N LEU A 89 7.58 22.99 -10.06
CA LEU A 89 6.20 22.49 -10.00
C LEU A 89 5.22 23.54 -10.54
N GLN A 90 5.48 24.83 -10.32
CA GLN A 90 4.62 25.92 -10.77
C GLN A 90 4.53 25.98 -12.30
N ASP A 91 5.64 25.74 -13.01
CA ASP A 91 5.68 25.66 -14.49
C ASP A 91 4.81 24.52 -15.05
N LEU A 92 4.51 23.52 -14.22
CA LEU A 92 3.65 22.38 -14.53
C LEU A 92 2.22 22.56 -14.01
N GLY A 93 1.92 23.68 -13.32
CA GLY A 93 0.63 23.91 -12.67
C GLY A 93 0.41 23.03 -11.42
N LEU A 94 1.48 22.49 -10.84
CA LEU A 94 1.45 21.61 -9.67
C LEU A 94 1.87 22.36 -8.40
N SER A 95 1.46 21.83 -7.25
CA SER A 95 1.85 22.33 -5.93
C SER A 95 2.15 21.16 -4.99
N SER A 96 3.17 21.32 -4.15
CA SER A 96 3.52 20.33 -3.13
C SER A 96 2.66 20.42 -1.87
N GLY A 97 1.77 21.41 -1.79
CA GLY A 97 1.00 21.69 -0.58
C GLY A 97 1.89 22.08 0.61
N SER A 98 1.29 22.12 1.81
CA SER A 98 1.96 22.54 3.05
C SER A 98 2.67 21.42 3.80
N GLN A 99 2.75 20.23 3.21
CA GLN A 99 3.17 18.99 3.87
C GLN A 99 4.50 18.45 3.35
N PHE A 100 4.91 18.89 2.16
CA PHE A 100 6.16 18.50 1.53
C PHE A 100 6.98 19.72 1.17
N GLN A 101 8.27 19.63 1.45
CA GLN A 101 9.28 20.42 0.79
C GLN A 101 9.63 19.74 -0.54
N ALA A 102 9.25 20.37 -1.64
CA ALA A 102 9.54 19.88 -2.99
C ALA A 102 10.79 20.56 -3.56
N THR A 103 11.70 19.76 -4.11
CA THR A 103 12.87 20.25 -4.85
C THR A 103 12.88 19.62 -6.23
N VAL A 104 12.85 20.46 -7.28
CA VAL A 104 13.00 20.03 -8.66
C VAL A 104 14.43 20.28 -9.11
N ASN A 105 15.11 19.23 -9.58
CA ASN A 105 16.40 19.33 -10.26
C ASN A 105 16.22 18.87 -11.70
N ARG A 106 16.74 19.63 -12.65
CA ARG A 106 16.70 19.25 -14.08
C ARG A 106 18.05 19.44 -14.74
N ASP A 107 18.26 18.64 -15.77
CA ASP A 107 19.30 18.84 -16.78
C ASP A 107 18.71 18.56 -18.18
N ALA A 108 19.57 18.49 -19.20
CA ALA A 108 19.16 18.29 -20.59
C ALA A 108 18.54 16.92 -20.87
N VAL A 109 18.82 15.91 -20.03
CA VAL A 109 18.43 14.51 -20.26
C VAL A 109 17.48 13.97 -19.21
N ARG A 110 17.37 14.60 -18.04
CA ARG A 110 16.48 14.16 -16.95
C ARG A 110 15.92 15.30 -16.13
N THR A 111 14.86 14.98 -15.40
CA THR A 111 14.28 15.81 -14.35
C THR A 111 13.89 14.96 -13.17
N ARG A 112 14.12 15.48 -11.96
CA ARG A 112 13.93 14.83 -10.68
C ARG A 112 13.11 15.71 -9.77
N LEU A 113 12.05 15.17 -9.19
CA LEU A 113 11.32 15.76 -8.09
C LEU A 113 11.65 14.99 -6.81
N TRP A 114 12.25 15.69 -5.86
CA TRP A 114 12.42 15.22 -4.49
C TRP A 114 11.29 15.76 -3.63
N LEU A 115 10.65 14.88 -2.86
CA LEU A 115 9.66 15.23 -1.85
C LEU A 115 10.18 14.81 -0.48
N ASP A 116 10.52 15.81 0.33
CA ASP A 116 10.84 15.63 1.74
C ASP A 116 9.63 16.09 2.58
N PRO A 117 8.96 15.18 3.30
CA PRO A 117 7.88 15.57 4.17
C PRO A 117 8.37 16.27 5.44
N HIS A 118 7.59 17.27 5.89
CA HIS A 118 7.86 17.93 7.17
C HIS A 118 7.74 16.98 8.37
N HIS A 119 6.87 15.98 8.28
CA HIS A 119 6.64 14.96 9.29
C HIS A 119 6.76 13.55 8.72
N GLY A 120 7.25 12.62 9.52
CA GLY A 120 7.50 11.25 9.10
C GLY A 120 8.96 10.97 8.79
N THR A 121 9.24 9.74 8.37
CA THR A 121 10.59 9.24 8.11
C THR A 121 10.81 8.85 6.66
N GLU A 122 9.76 8.86 5.84
CA GLU A 122 9.85 8.51 4.42
C GLU A 122 10.19 9.73 3.59
N ALA A 123 10.91 9.54 2.49
CA ALA A 123 11.08 10.53 1.45
C ALA A 123 10.83 9.88 0.09
N TYR A 124 10.53 10.71 -0.91
CA TYR A 124 10.09 10.24 -2.21
C TYR A 124 10.83 10.94 -3.35
N LEU A 125 10.98 10.22 -4.46
CA LEU A 125 11.63 10.70 -5.67
C LEU A 125 10.83 10.27 -6.89
N ALA A 126 10.61 11.20 -7.82
CA ALA A 126 10.17 10.91 -9.18
C ALA A 126 11.28 11.33 -10.14
N GLU A 127 11.65 10.45 -11.06
CA GLU A 127 12.58 10.77 -12.13
C GLU A 127 11.92 10.52 -13.48
N VAL A 128 12.07 11.48 -14.40
CA VAL A 128 11.80 11.31 -15.82
C VAL A 128 13.10 11.52 -16.58
N GLU A 129 13.49 10.51 -17.34
CA GLU A 129 14.75 10.41 -18.08
C GLU A 129 14.45 10.23 -19.57
N ARG A 130 15.23 10.91 -20.42
CA ARG A 130 15.33 10.62 -21.85
C ARG A 130 16.49 9.65 -22.08
N SER A 131 16.15 8.44 -22.49
CA SER A 131 17.13 7.39 -22.75
C SER A 131 16.83 6.67 -24.05
N ARG A 132 17.82 6.62 -24.95
CA ARG A 132 17.73 6.00 -26.28
C ARG A 132 16.51 6.50 -27.09
N GLY A 133 16.25 7.82 -27.04
CA GLY A 133 15.14 8.44 -27.75
C GLY A 133 13.75 8.18 -27.16
N ARG A 134 13.66 7.55 -25.98
CA ARG A 134 12.40 7.31 -25.28
C ARG A 134 12.42 7.96 -23.91
N LEU A 135 11.26 8.42 -23.46
CA LEU A 135 11.07 8.83 -22.08
C LEU A 135 10.82 7.61 -21.20
N ARG A 136 11.51 7.57 -20.07
CA ARG A 136 11.33 6.58 -19.02
C ARG A 136 11.05 7.32 -17.73
N MET A 137 10.13 6.79 -16.94
CA MET A 137 9.82 7.32 -15.62
C MET A 137 9.98 6.24 -14.58
N HIS A 138 10.39 6.64 -13.38
CA HIS A 138 10.35 5.78 -12.22
C HIS A 138 10.19 6.58 -10.94
N HIS A 139 9.74 5.88 -9.91
CA HIS A 139 9.42 6.46 -8.63
C HIS A 139 10.11 5.65 -7.54
N CYS A 140 10.60 6.33 -6.52
CA CYS A 140 11.31 5.72 -5.42
C CYS A 140 10.75 6.20 -4.08
N ARG A 141 10.85 5.33 -3.08
CA ARG A 141 10.58 5.63 -1.68
C ARG A 141 11.69 5.08 -0.83
N GLY A 142 12.12 5.84 0.16
CA GLY A 142 13.08 5.37 1.15
C GLY A 142 13.07 6.19 2.42
N ASP A 143 14.06 5.95 3.27
CA ASP A 143 14.22 6.72 4.49
C ASP A 143 14.79 8.10 4.17
N ARG A 144 14.21 9.14 4.78
CA ARG A 144 14.65 10.52 4.61
C ARG A 144 16.12 10.72 4.99
N LYS A 145 16.61 10.03 6.03
CA LYS A 145 18.00 10.14 6.49
C LYS A 145 18.98 9.47 5.53
N SER A 146 18.50 8.53 4.71
CA SER A 146 19.29 7.86 3.67
C SER A 146 19.07 8.48 2.29
N ALA A 147 18.53 9.69 2.20
CA ALA A 147 18.41 10.45 0.95
C ALA A 147 19.81 10.80 0.42
N GLY A 148 20.43 9.83 -0.26
CA GLY A 148 21.72 9.96 -0.92
C GLY A 148 21.58 10.42 -2.37
N GLN A 149 22.69 10.38 -3.10
CA GLN A 149 22.67 10.64 -4.54
C GLN A 149 21.99 9.49 -5.29
N ALA A 150 21.03 9.81 -6.14
CA ALA A 150 20.45 8.86 -7.08
C ALA A 150 21.35 8.74 -8.32
N GLU A 151 21.85 7.53 -8.58
CA GLU A 151 22.46 7.21 -9.88
C GLU A 151 21.41 7.26 -10.99
N THR A 152 21.86 7.40 -12.24
CA THR A 152 20.96 7.49 -13.39
C THR A 152 20.13 6.21 -13.54
N GLY A 153 18.81 6.35 -13.66
CA GLY A 153 17.89 5.23 -13.86
C GLY A 153 17.67 4.34 -12.62
N HIS A 154 18.28 4.65 -11.47
CA HIS A 154 18.22 3.86 -10.24
C HIS A 154 17.74 4.71 -9.06
N CYS A 155 17.07 4.04 -8.11
CA CYS A 155 16.73 4.66 -6.84
C CYS A 155 18.00 4.86 -6.00
N PRO A 156 18.03 5.83 -5.07
CA PRO A 156 19.10 5.96 -4.11
C PRO A 156 19.35 4.66 -3.32
N ASP A 157 20.54 4.52 -2.76
CA ASP A 157 20.88 3.35 -1.95
C ASP A 157 19.93 3.19 -0.76
N GLY A 158 19.44 1.97 -0.56
CA GLY A 158 18.45 1.64 0.46
C GLY A 158 17.03 2.08 0.15
N TRP A 159 16.78 2.73 -0.98
CA TRP A 159 15.44 3.10 -1.45
C TRP A 159 14.86 2.01 -2.34
N GLN A 160 13.55 1.84 -2.29
CA GLN A 160 12.81 0.90 -3.12
C GLN A 160 12.13 1.63 -4.27
N ARG A 161 12.12 1.00 -5.44
CA ARG A 161 11.27 1.43 -6.55
C ARG A 161 9.81 1.15 -6.21
N ILE A 162 8.96 2.14 -6.39
CA ILE A 162 7.50 2.02 -6.20
C ILE A 162 6.79 2.11 -7.55
N SER A 163 5.68 1.39 -7.66
CA SER A 163 4.78 1.48 -8.80
C SER A 163 3.55 2.28 -8.38
N LEU A 164 3.30 3.38 -9.07
CA LEU A 164 2.16 4.25 -8.81
C LEU A 164 1.03 3.83 -9.75
N LYS A 165 -0.15 3.56 -9.18
CA LYS A 165 -1.35 3.18 -9.96
C LYS A 165 -2.06 4.42 -10.49
#